data_AF-A0A7J3A482-F1
#
_entry.id   AF-A0A7J3A482-F1
#
_cell.length_a   1.000
_cell.length_b   1.000
_cell.length_c   1.000
_cell.angle_alpha   90.00
_cell.angle_beta   90.00
_cell.angle_gamma   90.00
#
_symmetry.space_group_name_H-M   'P 1'
#
loop_
_entity.id
_entity.type
_entity.pdbx_description
1 polymer ?
#
loop_
_entity_poly.entity_id
_entity_poly.type
_entity_poly.pdbx_seq_one_letter_code
_entity_poly.pdbx_strand_id
1 'polypeptide(L)'
;MYEFAVVGMGIAGLSTAIRLREYGYNVVLLGDEKSASASCAGIITLQLEDVKDILLVKESIKVINELMKKYGIDEAGVTCRGFISIEDSMEAEESAELLKKADVVFKQFDAKDASQNWPWLRISEDEIATYTMDDLSVEADHFIKFLIKVAREKGVDLEKDWVKEIVFGEKHKLLLQRTGEVEADV
;
A
#
# COMPACT_ATOMS: atom_id res chain seq x y z
N MET A 1 26.34 -9.11 -7.82
CA MET A 1 25.63 -10.39 -7.59
C MET A 1 24.59 -10.11 -6.52
N TYR A 2 23.32 -10.37 -6.82
CA TYR A 2 22.21 -10.04 -5.92
C TYR A 2 21.76 -11.29 -5.16
N GLU A 3 21.26 -11.11 -3.94
CA GLU A 3 20.60 -12.18 -3.20
C GLU A 3 19.14 -12.29 -3.64
N PHE A 4 18.50 -11.15 -3.96
CA PHE A 4 17.13 -11.09 -4.45
C PHE A 4 17.01 -10.25 -5.72
N ALA A 5 16.28 -10.77 -6.70
CA ALA A 5 15.77 -10.01 -7.83
C ALA A 5 14.26 -9.85 -7.75
N VAL A 6 13.80 -8.61 -7.52
CA VAL A 6 12.37 -8.29 -7.47
C VAL A 6 11.91 -7.87 -8.87
N VAL A 7 10.89 -8.54 -9.41
CA VAL A 7 10.36 -8.26 -10.74
C VAL A 7 9.08 -7.41 -10.65
N GLY A 8 9.15 -6.20 -11.21
CA GLY A 8 8.04 -5.24 -11.32
C GLY A 8 8.17 -4.05 -10.37
N MET A 9 8.32 -2.83 -10.89
CA MET A 9 8.46 -1.60 -10.09
C MET A 9 7.11 -0.97 -9.67
N GLY A 10 6.09 -1.79 -9.40
CA GLY A 10 4.83 -1.34 -8.79
C GLY A 10 4.93 -1.24 -7.27
N ILE A 11 3.80 -0.93 -6.60
CA ILE A 11 3.76 -0.77 -5.14
C ILE A 11 4.30 -2.00 -4.40
N ALA A 12 3.94 -3.21 -4.84
CA ALA A 12 4.36 -4.46 -4.21
C ALA A 12 5.87 -4.67 -4.36
N GLY A 13 6.42 -4.46 -5.55
CA GLY A 13 7.85 -4.65 -5.80
C GLY A 13 8.71 -3.59 -5.11
N LEU A 14 8.29 -2.32 -5.13
CA LEU A 14 8.95 -1.25 -4.39
C LEU A 14 8.97 -1.53 -2.88
N SER A 15 7.82 -1.89 -2.30
CA SER A 15 7.70 -2.20 -0.88
C SER A 15 8.57 -3.40 -0.48
N THR A 16 8.57 -4.44 -1.32
CA THR A 16 9.39 -5.64 -1.12
C THR A 16 10.89 -5.32 -1.17
N ALA A 17 11.33 -4.61 -2.22
CA ALA A 17 12.74 -4.27 -2.39
C ALA A 17 13.27 -3.36 -1.27
N ILE A 18 12.48 -2.37 -0.87
CA ILE A 18 12.78 -1.50 0.28
C ILE A 18 12.96 -2.34 1.55
N ARG A 19 12.03 -3.26 1.85
CA ARG A 19 12.08 -4.06 3.07
C ARG A 19 13.22 -5.07 3.06
N LEU A 20 13.51 -5.71 1.93
CA LEU A 20 14.67 -6.60 1.79
C LEU A 20 15.98 -5.83 2.00
N ARG A 21 16.11 -4.61 1.50
CA ARG A 21 17.28 -3.75 1.80
C ARG A 21 17.37 -3.37 3.27
N GLU A 22 16.25 -3.11 3.93
CA GLU A 22 16.24 -2.86 5.39
C GLU A 22 16.73 -4.05 6.21
N TYR A 23 16.52 -5.27 5.72
CA TYR A 23 17.06 -6.49 6.31
C TYR A 23 18.52 -6.77 5.93
N GLY A 24 19.15 -5.93 5.12
CA GLY A 24 20.58 -6.01 4.78
C GLY A 24 20.91 -6.85 3.55
N TYR A 25 19.91 -7.35 2.82
CA TYR A 25 20.15 -8.14 1.61
C TYR A 25 20.61 -7.27 0.45
N ASN A 26 21.36 -7.84 -0.49
CA ASN A 26 21.66 -7.20 -1.77
C ASN A 26 20.51 -7.42 -2.77
N VAL A 27 19.86 -6.33 -3.20
CA VAL A 27 18.60 -6.40 -3.93
C VAL A 27 18.67 -5.58 -5.20
N VAL A 28 18.21 -6.18 -6.30
CA VAL A 28 17.89 -5.46 -7.53
C VAL A 28 16.39 -5.48 -7.76
N LEU A 29 15.84 -4.34 -8.13
CA LEU A 29 14.45 -4.19 -8.56
C LEU A 29 14.44 -3.94 -10.07
N LEU A 30 13.74 -4.81 -10.80
CA LEU A 30 13.70 -4.86 -12.26
C LEU A 30 12.33 -4.39 -12.77
N GLY A 31 12.28 -3.66 -13.88
CA GLY A 31 11.04 -3.30 -14.57
C GLY A 31 10.95 -1.82 -14.97
N ASP A 32 9.76 -1.36 -15.32
CA ASP A 32 9.48 0.03 -15.66
C ASP A 32 8.78 0.75 -14.49
N GLU A 33 9.06 2.04 -14.33
CA GLU A 33 8.38 2.92 -13.36
C GLU A 33 6.90 3.12 -13.73
N LYS A 34 6.51 2.85 -14.98
CA LYS A 34 5.11 2.78 -15.41
C LYS A 34 4.44 1.54 -14.83
N SER A 35 3.63 1.73 -13.79
CA SER A 35 2.89 0.67 -13.13
C SER A 35 1.39 0.99 -13.06
N ALA A 36 0.54 -0.04 -13.05
CA ALA A 36 -0.89 0.13 -12.78
C ALA A 36 -1.15 0.78 -11.41
N SER A 37 -0.23 0.60 -10.46
CA SER A 37 -0.29 1.23 -9.15
C SER A 37 -0.28 2.75 -9.22
N ALA A 38 0.39 3.36 -10.21
CA ALA A 38 0.41 4.81 -10.39
C ALA A 38 -0.92 5.39 -10.91
N SER A 39 -1.88 4.54 -11.29
CA SER A 39 -3.19 4.96 -11.83
C SER A 39 -4.37 4.50 -10.96
N CYS A 40 -4.12 4.01 -9.74
CA CYS A 40 -5.18 3.60 -8.83
C CYS A 40 -5.77 4.80 -8.06
N ALA A 41 -6.88 4.56 -7.35
CA ALA A 41 -7.54 5.58 -6.53
C ALA A 41 -6.75 5.97 -5.26
N GLY A 42 -5.71 5.21 -4.91
CA GLY A 42 -4.84 5.51 -3.77
C GLY A 42 -5.49 5.36 -2.38
N ILE A 43 -6.59 4.62 -2.26
CA ILE A 43 -7.27 4.36 -0.98
C ILE A 43 -6.58 3.22 -0.25
N ILE A 44 -6.27 3.42 1.03
CA ILE A 44 -5.69 2.43 1.94
C ILE A 44 -6.60 2.36 3.16
N THR A 45 -7.42 1.31 3.24
CA THR A 45 -8.52 1.23 4.21
C THR A 45 -8.47 -0.03 5.08
N LEU A 46 -8.83 0.14 6.36
CA LEU A 46 -9.06 -0.87 7.38
C LEU A 46 -10.47 -1.47 7.31
N GLN A 47 -11.37 -0.89 6.54
CA GLN A 47 -12.75 -1.37 6.38
C GLN A 47 -12.77 -2.44 5.28
N LEU A 48 -12.38 -3.67 5.65
CA LEU A 48 -12.28 -4.84 4.77
C LEU A 48 -13.09 -6.02 5.33
N GLU A 49 -13.38 -7.00 4.48
CA GLU A 49 -14.28 -8.12 4.79
C GLU A 49 -13.63 -9.27 5.57
N ASP A 50 -12.30 -9.25 5.79
CA ASP A 50 -11.58 -10.28 6.55
C ASP A 50 -10.57 -9.68 7.55
N VAL A 51 -10.55 -10.22 8.77
CA VAL A 51 -9.68 -9.74 9.85
C VAL A 51 -8.20 -9.79 9.48
N LYS A 52 -7.75 -10.78 8.71
CA LYS A 52 -6.34 -10.88 8.31
C LYS A 52 -5.96 -9.75 7.35
N ASP A 53 -6.85 -9.39 6.44
CA ASP A 53 -6.61 -8.29 5.51
C ASP A 53 -6.57 -6.94 6.25
N ILE A 54 -7.46 -6.75 7.23
CA ILE A 54 -7.42 -5.57 8.11
C ILE A 54 -6.07 -5.48 8.83
N LEU A 55 -5.59 -6.59 9.39
CA LEU A 55 -4.28 -6.63 10.08
C LEU A 55 -3.11 -6.35 9.13
N LEU A 56 -3.16 -6.84 7.88
CA LEU A 56 -2.15 -6.55 6.87
C LEU A 56 -2.13 -5.07 6.49
N VAL A 57 -3.30 -4.44 6.34
CA VAL A 57 -3.38 -3.01 6.06
C VAL A 57 -2.94 -2.18 7.26
N LYS A 58 -3.26 -2.59 8.49
CA LYS A 58 -2.79 -1.93 9.73
C LYS A 58 -1.26 -1.85 9.78
N GLU A 59 -0.56 -2.95 9.46
CA GLU A 59 0.90 -2.93 9.35
C GLU A 59 1.38 -2.07 8.17
N SER A 60 0.68 -2.08 7.04
CA SER A 60 1.01 -1.22 5.90
C SER A 60 0.92 0.27 6.26
N ILE A 61 -0.16 0.69 6.91
CA ILE A 61 -0.37 2.06 7.41
C ILE A 61 0.72 2.45 8.40
N LYS A 62 1.13 1.54 9.29
CA LYS A 62 2.25 1.78 10.23
C LYS A 62 3.55 2.07 9.48
N VAL A 63 3.90 1.26 8.48
CA VAL A 63 5.10 1.48 7.65
C VAL A 63 5.03 2.82 6.92
N ILE A 64 3.87 3.17 6.36
CA ILE A 64 3.67 4.46 5.69
C ILE A 64 3.82 5.61 6.68
N ASN A 65 3.28 5.50 7.90
CA ASN A 65 3.46 6.50 8.95
C ASN A 65 4.93 6.68 9.36
N GLU A 66 5.71 5.60 9.40
CA GLU A 66 7.17 5.68 9.67
C GLU A 66 7.90 6.42 8.55
N LEU A 67 7.54 6.17 7.29
CA LEU A 67 8.08 6.89 6.14
C LEU A 67 7.67 8.37 6.18
N MET A 68 6.41 8.70 6.45
CA MET A 68 5.93 10.07 6.59
C MET A 68 6.65 10.82 7.72
N LYS A 69 6.91 10.14 8.85
CA LYS A 69 7.65 10.75 9.97
C LYS A 69 9.09 11.11 9.58
N LYS A 70 9.71 10.31 8.71
CA LYS A 70 11.08 10.53 8.25
C LYS A 70 11.17 11.57 7.12
N TYR A 71 10.25 11.52 6.17
CA TYR A 71 10.34 12.27 4.90
C TYR A 71 9.37 13.44 4.78
N GLY A 72 8.33 13.47 5.60
CA GLY A 72 7.22 14.43 5.51
C GLY A 72 5.98 13.83 4.85
N ILE A 73 4.81 14.30 5.27
CA ILE A 73 3.50 13.85 4.77
C ILE A 73 3.28 14.23 3.30
N ASP A 74 3.65 15.46 2.94
CA ASP A 74 3.48 16.00 1.58
C ASP A 74 4.38 15.26 0.57
N GLU A 75 5.59 14.92 1.00
CA GLU A 75 6.56 14.16 0.19
C GLU A 75 6.07 12.73 -0.08
N ALA A 76 5.29 12.14 0.84
CA ALA A 76 4.65 10.85 0.64
C ALA A 76 3.35 10.95 -0.17
N GLY A 77 2.94 12.15 -0.62
CA GLY A 77 1.73 12.32 -1.43
C GLY A 77 0.44 11.95 -0.70
N VAL A 78 0.40 11.97 0.63
CA VAL A 78 -0.83 11.68 1.39
C VAL A 78 -1.79 12.86 1.28
N THR A 79 -2.99 12.60 0.77
CA THR A 79 -4.00 13.62 0.48
C THR A 79 -5.11 13.68 1.53
N CYS A 80 -5.40 12.57 2.20
CA CYS A 80 -6.45 12.50 3.22
C CYS A 80 -6.09 11.48 4.31
N ARG A 81 -6.67 11.69 5.50
CA ARG A 81 -6.66 10.73 6.61
C ARG A 81 -8.08 10.42 7.05
N GLY A 82 -8.28 9.16 7.40
CA GLY A 82 -9.57 8.58 7.74
C GLY A 82 -10.40 8.21 6.51
N PHE A 83 -11.35 7.32 6.74
CA PHE A 83 -12.24 6.79 5.71
C PHE A 83 -13.65 6.62 6.28
N ILE A 84 -14.66 6.86 5.45
CA ILE A 84 -16.06 6.67 5.83
C ILE A 84 -16.73 5.75 4.80
N SER A 85 -17.32 4.65 5.26
CA SER A 85 -18.26 3.86 4.47
C SER A 85 -19.69 4.18 4.89
N ILE A 86 -20.63 3.89 4.00
CA ILE A 86 -22.07 3.94 4.25
C ILE A 86 -22.59 2.57 3.85
N GLU A 87 -23.17 1.89 4.81
CA GLU A 87 -23.65 0.51 4.70
C GLU A 87 -25.06 0.46 5.30
N ASP A 88 -25.84 -0.55 4.93
CA ASP A 88 -27.08 -0.81 5.67
C ASP A 88 -26.76 -1.24 7.11
N SER A 89 -27.74 -1.11 8.00
CA SER A 89 -27.54 -1.40 9.42
C SER A 89 -27.03 -2.81 9.74
N MET A 90 -27.35 -3.84 8.94
CA MET A 90 -26.89 -5.20 9.17
C MET A 90 -25.44 -5.36 8.72
N GLU A 91 -25.11 -4.90 7.51
CA GLU A 91 -23.75 -4.90 6.98
C GLU A 91 -22.79 -4.10 7.87
N ALA A 92 -23.24 -2.94 8.36
CA ALA A 92 -22.46 -2.12 9.28
C ALA A 92 -22.17 -2.82 10.61
N GLU A 93 -23.09 -3.66 11.11
CA GLU A 93 -22.86 -4.46 12.32
C GLU A 93 -21.80 -5.55 12.07
N GLU A 94 -21.85 -6.22 10.92
CA GLU A 94 -20.85 -7.21 10.51
C GLU A 94 -19.46 -6.57 10.37
N SER A 95 -19.36 -5.44 9.66
CA SER A 95 -18.14 -4.64 9.53
C SER A 95 -17.58 -4.23 10.90
N ALA A 96 -18.44 -3.76 11.81
CA ALA A 96 -18.05 -3.36 13.16
C ALA A 96 -17.46 -4.53 13.97
N GLU A 97 -17.99 -5.74 13.82
CA GLU A 97 -17.41 -6.91 14.48
C GLU A 97 -15.99 -7.22 13.97
N LEU A 98 -15.75 -7.14 12.67
CA LEU A 98 -14.43 -7.38 12.07
C LEU A 98 -13.41 -6.34 12.54
N LEU A 99 -13.79 -5.06 12.54
CA LEU A 99 -12.97 -3.97 13.05
C LEU A 99 -12.63 -4.15 14.53
N LYS A 100 -13.60 -4.56 15.36
CA LYS A 100 -13.38 -4.89 16.79
C LYS A 100 -12.40 -6.07 16.93
N LYS A 101 -12.58 -7.14 16.17
CA LYS A 101 -11.69 -8.33 16.19
C LYS A 101 -10.25 -7.98 15.79
N ALA A 102 -10.06 -6.97 14.94
CA ALA A 102 -8.76 -6.47 14.50
C ALA A 102 -8.17 -5.35 15.39
N ASP A 103 -8.84 -5.00 16.50
CA ASP A 103 -8.45 -3.90 17.39
C ASP A 103 -8.30 -2.57 16.63
N VAL A 104 -9.27 -2.26 15.75
CA VAL A 104 -9.35 -0.99 15.03
C VAL A 104 -10.24 -0.03 15.79
N VAL A 105 -9.80 1.22 15.93
CA VAL A 105 -10.60 2.29 16.51
C VAL A 105 -11.49 2.88 15.43
N PHE A 106 -12.81 2.80 15.63
CA PHE A 106 -13.81 3.35 14.70
C PHE A 106 -14.98 3.98 15.44
N LYS A 107 -15.82 4.70 14.69
CA LYS A 107 -17.08 5.27 15.15
C LYS A 107 -18.18 4.95 14.14
N GLN A 108 -19.38 4.68 14.63
CA GLN A 108 -20.58 4.54 13.82
C GLN A 108 -21.55 5.66 14.11
N PHE A 109 -22.19 6.17 13.06
CA PHE A 109 -23.12 7.29 13.13
C PHE A 109 -24.39 6.91 12.39
N ASP A 110 -25.54 7.13 13.05
CA ASP A 110 -26.82 7.11 12.36
C ASP A 110 -26.96 8.34 11.43
N ALA A 111 -28.04 8.40 10.64
CA ALA A 111 -28.28 9.51 9.71
C ALA A 111 -28.22 10.90 10.37
N LYS A 112 -28.75 11.03 11.60
CA LYS A 112 -28.79 12.30 12.31
C LYS A 112 -27.39 12.71 12.74
N ASP A 113 -26.65 11.81 13.39
CA ASP A 113 -25.30 12.10 13.89
C ASP A 113 -24.30 12.26 12.73
N ALA A 114 -24.45 11.49 11.64
CA ALA A 114 -23.66 11.63 10.44
C ALA A 114 -23.85 13.02 9.81
N SER A 115 -25.08 13.52 9.72
CA SER A 115 -25.37 14.87 9.19
C SER A 115 -24.83 16.00 10.05
N GLN A 116 -24.63 15.78 11.36
CA GLN A 116 -24.01 16.75 12.26
C GLN A 116 -22.49 16.80 12.09
N ASN A 117 -21.85 15.64 11.90
CA ASN A 117 -20.40 15.53 11.72
C ASN A 117 -19.98 15.90 10.28
N TRP A 118 -20.78 15.52 9.29
CA TRP A 118 -20.58 15.79 7.88
C TRP A 118 -21.86 16.39 7.27
N PRO A 119 -22.05 17.73 7.34
CA PRO A 119 -23.27 18.40 6.87
C PRO A 119 -23.58 18.24 5.38
N TRP A 120 -22.64 17.77 4.58
CA TRP A 120 -22.80 17.45 3.16
C TRP A 120 -23.21 15.99 2.91
N LEU A 121 -23.05 15.11 3.90
CA LEU A 121 -23.40 13.71 3.80
C LEU A 121 -24.91 13.53 3.98
N ARG A 122 -25.52 12.71 3.12
CA ARG A 122 -26.94 12.36 3.16
C ARG A 122 -27.01 10.84 3.11
N ILE A 123 -27.47 10.24 4.20
CA ILE A 123 -27.72 8.80 4.30
C ILE A 123 -29.14 8.59 4.79
N SER A 124 -29.70 7.43 4.48
CA SER A 124 -31.04 7.00 4.86
C SER A 124 -31.11 6.62 6.34
N GLU A 125 -32.31 6.58 6.91
CA GLU A 125 -32.48 6.26 8.34
C GLU A 125 -32.07 4.82 8.70
N ASP A 126 -32.02 3.93 7.71
CA ASP A 126 -31.60 2.52 7.80
C ASP A 126 -30.12 2.30 7.42
N GLU A 127 -29.40 3.37 7.06
CA GLU A 127 -27.97 3.34 6.75
C GLU A 127 -27.14 3.83 7.94
N ILE A 128 -25.95 3.27 8.08
CA ILE A 128 -24.97 3.61 9.12
C ILE A 128 -23.67 4.07 8.44
N ALA A 129 -23.13 5.19 8.90
CA ALA A 129 -21.83 5.66 8.48
C ALA A 129 -20.74 5.12 9.43
N THR A 130 -19.81 4.31 8.91
CA THR A 130 -18.68 3.77 9.68
C THR A 130 -17.43 4.58 9.36
N TYR A 131 -16.86 5.25 10.36
CA TYR A 131 -15.66 6.08 10.24
C TYR A 131 -14.47 5.47 10.98
N THR A 132 -13.35 5.33 10.26
CA THR A 132 -12.05 4.93 10.79
C THR A 132 -11.05 6.08 10.58
N MET A 133 -10.19 6.35 11.55
CA MET A 133 -9.32 7.55 11.55
C MET A 133 -7.92 7.29 10.97
N ASP A 134 -7.48 6.03 11.01
CA ASP A 134 -6.10 5.65 10.67
C ASP A 134 -5.90 5.42 9.16
N ASP A 135 -6.97 5.30 8.39
CA ASP A 135 -6.93 5.11 6.94
C ASP A 135 -6.24 6.28 6.24
N LEU A 136 -5.77 6.01 5.04
CA LEU A 136 -5.02 6.96 4.25
C LEU A 136 -5.57 7.00 2.82
N SER A 137 -5.51 8.18 2.22
CA SER A 137 -5.56 8.30 0.76
C SER A 137 -4.28 8.97 0.28
N VAL A 138 -3.75 8.50 -0.84
CA VAL A 138 -2.55 9.03 -1.48
C VAL A 138 -2.82 9.42 -2.92
N GLU A 139 -2.07 10.39 -3.44
CA GLU A 139 -1.94 10.56 -4.88
C GLU A 139 -1.00 9.46 -5.38
N ALA A 140 -1.54 8.50 -6.14
CA ALA A 140 -0.88 7.23 -6.39
C ALA A 140 0.41 7.37 -7.20
N ASP A 141 0.44 8.24 -8.22
CA ASP A 141 1.63 8.46 -9.04
C ASP A 141 2.75 9.11 -8.22
N HIS A 142 2.41 10.12 -7.41
CA HIS A 142 3.32 10.75 -6.46
C HIS A 142 3.84 9.75 -5.44
N PHE A 143 2.99 8.91 -4.86
CA PHE A 143 3.41 7.92 -3.87
C PHE A 143 4.37 6.87 -4.47
N ILE A 144 4.15 6.43 -5.71
CA ILE A 144 5.09 5.54 -6.42
C ILE A 144 6.44 6.23 -6.66
N LYS A 145 6.44 7.49 -7.12
CA LYS A 145 7.67 8.27 -7.31
C LYS A 145 8.43 8.48 -6.00
N PHE A 146 7.69 8.74 -4.91
CA PHE A 146 8.24 8.82 -3.56
C PHE A 146 8.93 7.50 -3.16
N LEU A 147 8.26 6.36 -3.33
CA LEU A 147 8.86 5.07 -2.99
C LEU A 147 10.07 4.72 -3.87
N ILE A 148 10.09 5.12 -5.14
CA ILE A 148 11.29 4.99 -6.00
C ILE A 148 12.46 5.81 -5.42
N LYS A 149 12.21 7.03 -4.95
CA LYS A 149 13.24 7.84 -4.26
C LYS A 149 13.72 7.15 -2.99
N VAL A 150 12.81 6.66 -2.15
CA VAL A 150 13.15 5.92 -0.91
C VAL A 150 13.98 4.68 -1.22
N ALA A 151 13.63 3.92 -2.26
CA ALA A 151 14.36 2.74 -2.71
C ALA A 151 15.81 3.10 -3.08
N ARG A 152 16.01 4.15 -3.88
CA ARG A 152 17.36 4.63 -4.26
C ARG A 152 18.17 5.06 -3.04
N GLU A 153 17.57 5.80 -2.11
CA GLU A 153 18.25 6.25 -0.89
C GLU A 153 18.66 5.11 0.04
N LYS A 154 17.88 4.02 0.06
CA LYS A 154 18.23 2.77 0.78
C LYS A 154 19.19 1.88 0.00
N GLY A 155 19.67 2.34 -1.16
CA GLY A 155 20.61 1.61 -2.00
C GLY A 155 20.02 0.36 -2.64
N VAL A 156 18.73 0.35 -2.96
CA VAL A 156 18.17 -0.64 -3.90
C VAL A 156 18.71 -0.32 -5.30
N ASP A 157 19.30 -1.30 -5.97
CA ASP A 157 19.71 -1.14 -7.36
C ASP A 157 18.48 -1.24 -8.26
N LEU A 158 18.22 -0.18 -9.03
CA LEU A 158 17.05 -0.08 -9.92
C LEU A 158 17.49 -0.29 -11.37
N GLU A 159 17.07 -1.40 -11.98
CA GLU A 159 17.35 -1.69 -13.38
C GLU A 159 16.07 -1.49 -14.20
N LYS A 160 16.08 -0.47 -15.06
CA LYS A 160 14.92 -0.06 -15.87
C LYS A 160 14.78 -0.90 -17.12
N ASP A 161 14.67 -2.21 -16.95
CA ASP A 161 14.47 -3.15 -18.03
C ASP A 161 13.53 -4.29 -17.65
N TRP A 162 12.85 -4.83 -18.64
CA TRP A 162 11.90 -5.91 -18.44
C TRP A 162 12.62 -7.25 -18.44
N VAL A 163 12.22 -8.13 -17.52
CA VAL A 163 12.62 -9.54 -17.55
C VAL A 163 11.91 -10.22 -18.71
N LYS A 164 12.69 -10.76 -19.65
CA LYS A 164 12.21 -11.54 -20.79
C LYS A 164 12.03 -13.01 -20.41
N GLU A 165 12.98 -13.54 -19.64
CA GLU A 165 13.03 -14.97 -19.30
C GLU A 165 13.72 -15.15 -17.95
N ILE A 166 13.25 -16.14 -17.19
CA ILE A 166 13.89 -16.59 -15.95
C ILE A 166 14.40 -18.01 -16.19
N VAL A 167 15.71 -18.19 -16.09
CA VAL A 167 16.37 -19.49 -16.19
C VAL A 167 16.64 -19.99 -14.77
N PHE A 168 15.93 -21.05 -14.39
CA PHE A 168 16.07 -21.67 -13.07
C PHE A 168 17.31 -22.54 -13.00
N GLY A 169 18.01 -22.48 -11.87
CA GLY A 169 19.25 -23.20 -11.57
C GLY A 169 19.58 -23.05 -10.08
N GLU A 170 20.78 -23.47 -9.66
CA GLU A 170 21.28 -23.18 -8.29
C GLU A 170 21.27 -21.68 -8.00
N LYS A 171 21.46 -20.87 -9.04
CA LYS A 171 21.16 -19.45 -9.08
C LYS A 171 20.24 -19.16 -10.24
N HIS A 172 19.29 -18.27 -10.04
CA HIS A 172 18.36 -17.87 -11.07
C HIS A 172 18.99 -16.79 -11.95
N LYS A 173 18.95 -16.99 -13.26
CA LYS A 173 19.33 -15.95 -14.24
C LYS A 173 18.08 -15.28 -14.77
N LEU A 174 18.04 -13.96 -14.66
CA LEU A 174 16.99 -13.13 -15.23
C LEU A 174 17.55 -12.48 -16.49
N LEU A 175 17.10 -12.96 -17.65
CA LEU A 175 17.48 -12.39 -18.94
C LEU A 175 16.63 -11.14 -19.18
N LEU A 176 17.29 -10.00 -19.34
CA LEU A 176 16.67 -8.71 -19.56
C LEU A 176 16.47 -8.47 -21.07
N GLN A 177 15.49 -7.64 -21.43
CA GLN A 177 15.17 -7.41 -22.84
C GLN A 177 16.26 -6.64 -23.59
N ARG A 178 17.00 -5.75 -22.92
CA ARG A 178 17.89 -4.75 -23.52
C ARG A 178 19.28 -4.73 -22.89
N THR A 179 19.38 -4.87 -21.57
CA THR A 179 20.62 -4.58 -20.83
C THR A 179 21.45 -5.81 -20.45
N GLY A 180 20.99 -7.02 -20.79
CA GLY A 180 21.76 -8.26 -20.65
C GLY A 180 21.13 -9.25 -19.68
N GLU A 181 21.87 -9.68 -18.66
CA GLU A 181 21.40 -10.62 -17.66
C GLU A 181 21.75 -10.18 -16.23
N VAL A 182 20.91 -10.61 -15.30
CA VAL A 182 21.09 -10.45 -13.85
C VAL A 182 21.08 -11.82 -13.21
N GLU A 183 21.99 -12.07 -12.28
CA GLU A 183 21.99 -13.29 -11.45
C GLU A 183 21.55 -12.95 -10.03
N ALA A 184 20.60 -13.74 -9.53
CA ALA A 184 20.12 -13.69 -8.15
C ALA A 184 19.97 -15.09 -7.57
N ASP A 185 20.09 -15.21 -6.25
CA ASP A 185 19.86 -16.48 -5.56
C ASP A 185 18.35 -16.81 -5.49
N VAL A 186 17.50 -15.79 -5.34
CA VAL A 186 16.02 -15.88 -5.31
C VAL A 186 15.35 -14.80 -6.15
#